data_AF-A0A6L7CH35-F1
#
_entry.id   AF-A0A6L7CH35-F1
#
_cell.length_a   1.000
_cell.length_b   1.000
_cell.length_c   1.000
_cell.angle_alpha   90.00
_cell.angle_beta   90.00
_cell.angle_gamma   90.00
#
_symmetry.space_group_name_H-M   'P 1'
#
loop_
_entity.id
_entity.type
_entity.pdbx_description
1 polymer ?
#
loop_
_entity_poly.entity_id
_entity_poly.type
_entity_poly.pdbx_seq_one_letter_code
_entity_poly.pdbx_strand_id
1 'polypeptide(L)' 'PIDGNAAKREEMIKRSGRTTVPQIFIDAQHIGGCDDLYALDARGGLDPLLK' A
#
# COMPACT_ATOMS: atom_id res chain seq x y z
N PRO A 1 -13.56 -0.67 4.80
CA PRO A 1 -12.94 -1.06 6.08
C PRO A 1 -12.54 -2.56 6.08
N ILE A 2 -11.28 -2.86 6.42
CA ILE A 2 -10.75 -4.23 6.53
C ILE A 2 -10.82 -4.73 7.98
N ASP A 3 -11.02 -3.81 8.93
CA ASP A 3 -11.04 -3.98 10.39
C ASP A 3 -12.15 -4.89 10.98
N GLY A 4 -12.72 -5.77 10.19
CA GLY A 4 -13.66 -6.79 10.67
C GLY A 4 -13.83 -7.99 9.74
N ASN A 5 -13.01 -8.09 8.68
CA ASN A 5 -13.14 -9.14 7.67
C ASN A 5 -11.81 -9.88 7.51
N ALA A 6 -11.70 -11.01 8.22
CA ALA A 6 -10.50 -11.85 8.24
C ALA A 6 -10.08 -12.31 6.82
N ALA A 7 -11.04 -12.60 5.94
CA ALA A 7 -10.75 -13.00 4.56
C ALA A 7 -10.10 -11.86 3.76
N LYS A 8 -10.58 -10.62 3.93
CA LYS A 8 -9.95 -9.44 3.29
C LYS A 8 -8.56 -9.14 3.87
N ARG A 9 -8.35 -9.43 5.16
CA ARG A 9 -7.03 -9.32 5.79
C ARG A 9 -6.05 -10.36 5.24
N GLU A 10 -6.46 -11.62 5.11
CA GLU A 10 -5.64 -12.67 4.50
C GLU A 10 -5.30 -12.35 3.04
N GLU A 11 -6.26 -11.86 2.26
CA GLU A 11 -6.01 -11.47 0.87
C GLU A 11 -5.03 -10.30 0.76
N MET A 12 -5.12 -9.30 1.65
CA MET A 12 -4.12 -8.23 1.73
C MET A 12 -2.75 -8.72 2.17
N ILE A 13 -2.66 -9.65 3.13
CA ILE A 13 -1.39 -10.28 3.52
C ILE A 13 -0.78 -11.03 2.34
N LYS A 14 -1.59 -11.79 1.60
CA LYS A 14 -1.13 -12.54 0.42
C LYS A 14 -0.66 -11.62 -0.71
N ARG A 15 -1.31 -10.46 -0.89
CA ARG A 15 -0.96 -9.48 -1.93
C ARG A 15 0.24 -8.59 -1.57
N SER A 16 0.38 -8.19 -0.30
CA SER A 16 1.40 -7.23 0.14
C SER A 16 2.60 -7.89 0.83
N GLY A 17 2.48 -9.15 1.25
CA GLY A 17 3.47 -9.83 2.11
C GLY A 17 3.57 -9.24 3.53
N ARG A 18 2.74 -8.24 3.87
CA ARG A 18 2.78 -7.52 5.15
C ARG A 18 1.46 -7.66 5.90
N THR A 19 1.54 -7.66 7.23
CA THR A 19 0.39 -7.77 8.15
C THR A 19 -0.13 -6.43 8.64
N THR A 20 0.62 -5.35 8.41
CA THR A 20 0.28 -3.98 8.76
C THR A 20 -0.57 -3.32 7.69
N VAL A 21 -1.55 -2.54 8.08
CA VAL A 21 -2.42 -1.75 7.20
C VAL A 21 -2.32 -0.27 7.58
N PRO A 22 -2.51 0.67 6.64
CA PRO A 22 -2.84 0.47 5.22
C PRO A 22 -1.65 0.00 4.39
N GLN A 23 -1.93 -0.74 3.31
CA GLN A 23 -0.98 -1.05 2.24
C GLN A 23 -1.43 -0.33 0.97
N ILE A 24 -0.54 0.47 0.40
CA ILE A 24 -0.80 1.39 -0.71
C ILE A 24 -0.24 0.78 -1.99
N PHE A 25 -1.09 0.77 -3.01
CA PHE A 25 -0.77 0.33 -4.36
C PHE A 25 -1.16 1.45 -5.31
N ILE A 26 -0.27 1.78 -6.23
CA ILE A 26 -0.55 2.71 -7.34
C ILE A 26 -0.45 1.88 -8.61
N ASP A 27 -1.54 1.82 -9.38
CA ASP A 27 -1.74 0.87 -10.47
C ASP A 27 -1.46 -0.58 -10.04
N ALA A 28 -0.43 -1.20 -10.62
CA ALA A 28 0.03 -2.55 -10.29
C ALA A 28 1.25 -2.56 -9.36
N GLN A 29 1.76 -1.40 -8.95
CA GLN A 29 2.96 -1.28 -8.12
C GLN A 29 2.60 -1.21 -6.64
N HIS A 30 3.18 -2.12 -5.86
CA HIS A 30 3.12 -2.05 -4.39
C HIS A 30 4.08 -0.96 -3.90
N ILE A 31 3.54 0.07 -3.27
CA ILE A 31 4.32 1.19 -2.71
C ILE A 31 4.75 0.86 -1.28
N GLY A 32 3.88 0.22 -0.50
CA GLY A 32 4.14 -0.13 0.89
C GLY A 32 3.13 0.49 1.84
N GLY A 33 3.55 0.87 3.04
CA GLY A 33 2.69 1.51 4.04
C GLY A 33 2.47 3.00 3.77
N CYS A 34 1.81 3.66 4.74
CA CYS A 34 1.67 5.12 4.74
C CYS A 34 3.03 5.82 4.70
N ASP A 35 3.99 5.38 5.52
CA ASP A 35 5.34 5.95 5.58
C ASP A 35 6.10 5.80 4.26
N ASP A 36 5.96 4.64 3.60
CA ASP A 36 6.60 4.38 2.30
C ASP A 36 6.07 5.33 1.21
N LEU A 37 4.76 5.63 1.24
CA LEU A 37 4.16 6.62 0.33
C LEU A 37 4.69 8.02 0.61
N TYR A 38 4.74 8.47 1.87
CA TYR A 38 5.28 9.78 2.22
C TYR A 38 6.77 9.91 1.86
N ALA A 39 7.55 8.84 2.04
CA ALA A 39 8.95 8.82 1.64
C ALA A 39 9.13 8.84 0.10
N LEU A 40 8.18 8.28 -0.65
CA LEU A 40 8.13 8.34 -2.12
C LEU A 40 7.75 9.73 -2.63
N ASP A 41 6.82 10.39 -1.96
CA ASP A 41 6.43 11.77 -2.24
C ASP A 41 7.57 12.75 -1.94
N ALA A 42 8.19 12.63 -0.75
CA ALA A 42 9.30 13.48 -0.34
C ALA A 42 10.53 13.42 -1.27
N ARG A 43 10.72 12.30 -2.00
CA ARG A 43 11.78 12.16 -3.02
C ARG A 43 11.36 12.61 -4.42
N GLY A 44 10.15 13.14 -4.60
CA GLY A 44 9.59 13.53 -5.90
C GLY A 44 9.25 12.35 -6.82
N GLY A 45 9.10 11.15 -6.26
CA GLY A 45 8.82 9.93 -7.03
C GLY A 45 7.34 9.60 -7.17
N LEU A 46 6.47 10.32 -6.45
CA LEU A 46 5.03 10.08 -6.48
C LEU A 46 4.36 10.69 -7.73
N ASP A 47 4.69 11.94 -8.08
CA ASP A 47 4.17 12.64 -9.26
C ASP A 47 4.21 11.84 -10.57
N PRO A 48 5.29 11.14 -10.95
CA PRO A 48 5.32 10.35 -12.18
C PRO A 48 4.43 9.11 -12.15
N LEU A 49 4.03 8.63 -10.96
CA LEU A 49 3.17 7.46 -10.79
C LEU A 49 1.67 7.81 -10.80
N LEU A 50 1.31 9.09 -10.75
CA LEU A 50 -0.08 9.56 -10.74
C LEU A 50 -0.58 10.05 -12.11
N LYS A 51 0.14 9.72 -13.19
CA LYS A 51 -0.15 10.17 -14.56
C LYS A 51 -1.04 9.22 -15.34
#